data_AF-A0AAW0Y135-F1
#
_entry.id   AF-A0AAW0Y135-F1
#
_cell.length_a   1.000
_cell.length_b   1.000
_cell.length_c   1.000
_cell.angle_alpha   90.00
_cell.angle_beta   90.00
_cell.angle_gamma   90.00
#
_symmetry.space_group_name_H-M   'P 1'
#
loop_
_entity.id
_entity.type
_entity.pdbx_description
1 polymer ?
#
loop_
_entity_poly.entity_id
_entity_poly.type
_entity_poly.pdbx_seq_one_letter_code
_entity_poly.pdbx_strand_id
1 'polypeptide(L)'
;PEYPQTIYLAGFHPILYAAKGSHGLWGASGIHRYMAIPLLEDDTGMGLEWKTWLNLDIIDLDVPATLKPHRHWWFYEGRWGNPSIKCHILMAGFCEHVNGPTGIIRKRVNFPCNRTNNRNS
;
A
#
# COMPACT_ATOMS: atom_id res chain seq x y z
N PRO A 1 5.20 16.35 -1.54
CA PRO A 1 4.92 15.75 -2.86
C PRO A 1 3.97 16.67 -3.61
N GLU A 2 4.23 16.91 -4.89
CA GLU A 2 3.32 17.66 -5.74
C GLU A 2 2.26 16.69 -6.29
N TYR A 3 0.99 16.97 -5.99
CA TYR A 3 -0.11 16.13 -6.45
C TYR A 3 -0.61 16.61 -7.81
N PRO A 4 -1.02 15.69 -8.69
CA PRO A 4 -1.52 16.06 -10.00
C PRO A 4 -2.83 16.85 -9.87
N GLN A 5 -3.01 17.89 -10.70
CA GLN A 5 -4.24 18.68 -10.74
C GLN A 5 -5.43 17.91 -11.31
N THR A 6 -5.18 16.83 -12.04
CA THR A 6 -6.21 16.04 -12.72
C THR A 6 -5.93 14.56 -12.52
N ILE A 7 -6.99 13.79 -12.26
CA ILE A 7 -6.97 12.34 -12.17
C ILE A 7 -7.80 11.79 -13.34
N TYR A 8 -7.21 10.87 -14.10
CA TYR A 8 -7.91 10.20 -15.18
C TYR A 8 -8.80 9.08 -14.65
N LEU A 9 -9.89 8.80 -15.37
CA LEU A 9 -10.84 7.75 -15.02
C LEU A 9 -10.93 6.70 -16.15
N ALA A 10 -11.04 5.43 -15.76
CA ALA A 10 -11.51 4.35 -16.61
C ALA A 10 -12.99 4.09 -16.28
N GLY A 11 -13.90 4.77 -16.99
CA GLY A 11 -15.31 4.83 -16.63
C GLY A 11 -15.50 5.60 -15.32
N PHE A 12 -15.96 4.93 -14.27
CA PHE A 12 -16.13 5.51 -12.92
C PHE A 12 -14.97 5.18 -11.97
N HIS A 13 -13.92 4.52 -12.46
CA HIS A 13 -12.78 4.09 -11.62
C HIS A 13 -11.57 5.01 -11.82
N PRO A 14 -10.96 5.55 -10.76
CA PRO A 14 -9.75 6.35 -10.89
C PRO A 14 -8.57 5.50 -11.37
N ILE A 15 -7.80 6.04 -12.30
CA ILE A 15 -6.56 5.45 -12.78
C ILE A 15 -5.45 5.87 -11.82
N LEU A 16 -4.70 4.87 -11.34
CA LEU A 16 -3.55 5.06 -10.45
C LEU A 16 -2.34 4.35 -11.05
N TYR A 17 -1.17 4.89 -10.77
CA TYR A 17 0.09 4.44 -11.33
C TYR A 17 0.99 3.94 -10.20
N ALA A 18 1.40 2.67 -10.28
CA ALA A 18 2.36 2.10 -9.34
C ALA A 18 3.77 2.58 -9.69
N ALA A 19 4.52 3.01 -8.68
CA ALA A 19 5.93 3.36 -8.85
C ALA A 19 6.73 2.12 -9.26
N LYS A 20 7.83 2.33 -10.00
CA LYS A 20 8.76 1.28 -10.36
C LYS A 20 9.36 0.68 -9.08
N GLY A 21 9.16 -0.62 -8.88
CA GLY A 21 9.50 -1.30 -7.61
C GLY A 21 8.38 -1.30 -6.56
N SER A 22 7.20 -0.74 -6.89
CA SER A 22 5.94 -0.83 -6.12
C SER A 22 5.99 -0.25 -4.70
N HIS A 23 6.86 0.74 -4.44
CA HIS A 23 6.93 1.41 -3.14
C HIS A 23 5.89 2.54 -2.96
N GLY A 24 5.26 2.98 -4.06
CA GLY A 24 4.35 4.12 -4.07
C GLY A 24 3.25 3.97 -5.11
N LEU A 25 2.19 4.75 -4.92
CA LEU A 25 1.02 4.77 -5.79
C LEU A 25 0.61 6.23 -6.05
N TRP A 26 0.48 6.59 -7.32
CA TRP A 26 0.39 7.98 -7.75
C TRP A 26 -0.81 8.21 -8.66
N GLY A 27 -1.34 9.44 -8.67
CA GLY A 27 -2.48 9.82 -9.50
C GLY A 27 -2.14 10.16 -10.95
N ALA A 28 -0.84 10.23 -11.29
CA ALA A 28 -0.36 10.56 -12.63
C ALA A 28 0.89 9.73 -12.98
N SER A 29 1.17 9.58 -14.27
CA SER A 29 2.42 8.99 -14.77
C SER A 29 3.56 10.03 -14.76
N GLY A 30 4.80 9.58 -14.67
CA GLY A 30 6.01 10.40 -14.68
C GLY A 30 6.81 10.29 -13.39
N ILE A 31 7.70 11.26 -13.17
CA ILE A 31 8.57 11.35 -12.01
C ILE A 31 7.88 12.13 -10.89
N HIS A 32 7.81 11.52 -9.70
CA HIS A 32 7.19 12.10 -8.51
C HIS A 32 8.22 12.34 -7.41
N ARG A 33 8.58 13.59 -7.19
CA ARG A 33 9.49 14.01 -6.12
C ARG A 33 8.76 14.10 -4.79
N TYR A 34 9.26 13.41 -3.78
CA TYR A 34 8.69 13.48 -2.42
C TYR A 34 9.70 13.90 -1.35
N MET A 35 10.99 13.84 -1.63
CA MET A 35 12.04 14.39 -0.76
C MET A 35 13.13 15.05 -1.61
N ALA A 36 13.56 16.25 -1.24
CA ALA A 36 14.54 17.01 -2.01
C ALA A 36 15.99 16.65 -1.65
N ILE A 37 16.26 16.40 -0.36
CA ILE A 37 17.58 16.06 0.18
C ILE A 37 17.37 14.99 1.27
N PRO A 38 17.76 13.72 1.03
CA PRO A 38 18.24 13.17 -0.24
C PRO A 38 17.16 13.29 -1.31
N LEU A 39 17.56 13.29 -2.57
CA LEU A 39 16.60 13.23 -3.66
C LEU A 39 15.92 11.86 -3.64
N LEU A 40 14.63 11.84 -3.32
CA LEU A 40 13.79 10.66 -3.43
C LEU A 40 12.65 10.92 -4.40
N GLU A 41 12.58 10.06 -5.41
CA GLU A 41 11.67 10.14 -6.53
C GLU A 41 11.11 8.77 -6.86
N ASP A 42 9.83 8.75 -7.19
CA ASP A 42 9.17 7.58 -7.75
C ASP A 42 9.01 7.79 -9.26
N ASP A 43 9.40 6.80 -10.06
CA ASP A 43 9.13 6.78 -11.51
C ASP A 43 7.90 5.92 -11.79
N THR A 44 6.94 6.47 -12.52
CA THR A 44 5.68 5.81 -12.89
C THR A 44 5.44 5.93 -14.39
N GLY A 45 4.81 4.92 -14.99
CA GLY A 45 4.55 4.89 -16.43
C GLY A 45 3.19 4.32 -16.77
N MET A 46 2.79 4.49 -18.03
CA MET A 46 1.64 3.80 -18.61
C MET A 46 2.05 2.39 -19.03
N GLY A 47 1.45 1.38 -18.40
CA GLY A 47 1.69 -0.03 -18.70
C GLY A 47 0.38 -0.79 -18.93
N LEU A 48 0.44 -2.11 -18.82
CA LEU A 48 -0.78 -2.94 -18.81
C LEU A 48 -1.65 -2.56 -17.61
N GLU A 49 -2.91 -2.22 -17.87
CA GLU A 49 -3.86 -1.90 -16.80
C GLU A 49 -4.09 -3.11 -15.89
N TRP A 50 -4.07 -2.88 -14.58
CA TRP A 50 -4.52 -3.87 -13.60
C TRP A 50 -5.85 -3.42 -13.00
N LYS A 51 -6.94 -4.04 -13.45
CA LYS A 51 -8.29 -3.78 -12.94
C LYS A 51 -8.47 -4.44 -11.58
N THR A 52 -7.99 -3.78 -10.53
CA THR A 52 -8.01 -4.26 -9.14
C THR A 52 -9.41 -4.64 -8.65
N TRP A 53 -10.45 -4.01 -9.19
CA TRP A 53 -11.86 -4.26 -8.83
C TRP A 53 -12.42 -5.57 -9.36
N LEU A 54 -11.80 -6.21 -10.36
CA LEU A 54 -12.32 -7.47 -10.92
C LEU A 54 -12.06 -8.69 -10.02
N ASN A 55 -11.05 -8.62 -9.15
CA ASN A 55 -10.62 -9.73 -8.29
C ASN A 55 -10.35 -9.24 -6.86
N LEU A 56 -11.26 -8.44 -6.31
CA LEU A 56 -11.16 -7.95 -4.94
C LEU A 56 -11.46 -9.09 -3.97
N ASP A 57 -10.53 -9.35 -3.06
CA ASP A 57 -10.69 -10.30 -1.97
C ASP A 57 -10.66 -9.55 -0.64
N ILE A 58 -11.79 -9.52 0.06
CA ILE A 58 -11.93 -8.81 1.33
C ILE A 58 -11.69 -9.81 2.45
N ILE A 59 -10.72 -9.49 3.31
CA ILE A 59 -10.34 -10.31 4.45
C ILE A 59 -10.73 -9.54 5.70
N ASP A 60 -11.62 -10.14 6.48
CA ASP A 60 -12.01 -9.65 7.80
C ASP A 60 -11.38 -10.57 8.85
N LEU A 61 -10.41 -10.03 9.59
CA LEU A 61 -9.67 -10.79 10.61
C LEU A 61 -10.59 -11.32 11.72
N ASP A 62 -11.76 -10.71 11.93
CA ASP A 62 -12.74 -11.12 12.94
C ASP A 62 -13.73 -12.18 12.42
N VAL A 63 -13.74 -12.45 11.11
CA VAL A 63 -14.65 -13.42 10.48
C VAL A 63 -13.86 -14.60 9.90
N PRO A 64 -13.77 -15.74 10.61
CA PRO A 64 -12.96 -16.89 10.19
C PRO A 64 -13.25 -17.42 8.79
N ALA A 65 -14.49 -17.29 8.32
CA ALA A 65 -14.89 -17.71 6.97
C ALA A 65 -14.20 -16.91 5.85
N THR A 66 -13.73 -15.68 6.12
CA THR A 66 -12.97 -14.87 5.16
C THR A 66 -11.48 -15.21 5.16
N LEU A 67 -11.01 -15.97 6.17
CA LEU A 67 -9.64 -16.46 6.26
C LEU A 67 -9.46 -17.67 5.33
N LYS A 68 -9.24 -17.39 4.05
CA LYS A 68 -8.82 -18.34 3.02
C LYS A 68 -7.47 -19.01 3.37
N PRO A 69 -7.45 -20.32 3.67
CA PRO A 69 -6.28 -21.00 4.21
C PRO A 69 -5.09 -21.07 3.25
N HIS A 70 -5.29 -20.97 1.94
CA HIS A 70 -4.20 -21.01 0.95
C HIS A 70 -3.35 -19.72 0.89
N ARG A 71 -3.66 -18.69 1.71
CA ARG A 71 -2.96 -17.39 1.73
C ARG A 71 -2.21 -17.16 3.04
N HIS A 72 -1.42 -18.13 3.50
CA HIS A 72 -0.66 -18.05 4.76
C HIS A 72 0.25 -16.82 4.90
N TRP A 73 0.66 -16.19 3.79
CA TRP A 73 1.54 -15.02 3.79
C TRP A 73 0.99 -13.83 4.58
N TRP A 74 -0.33 -13.70 4.76
CA TRP A 74 -0.91 -12.62 5.58
C TRP A 74 -0.63 -12.75 7.08
N PHE A 75 -0.32 -13.97 7.55
CA PHE A 75 -0.02 -14.27 8.96
C PHE A 75 1.46 -14.03 9.25
N TYR A 76 2.20 -13.54 8.25
CA TYR A 76 3.56 -13.11 8.45
C TYR A 76 3.60 -12.00 9.52
N GLU A 77 4.15 -12.33 10.68
CA GLU A 77 4.27 -11.43 11.82
C GLU A 77 5.47 -10.48 11.72
N GLY A 78 6.35 -10.69 10.76
CA GLY A 78 7.52 -9.86 10.56
C GLY A 78 7.19 -8.51 9.91
N ARG A 79 8.19 -7.99 9.20
CA ARG A 79 8.13 -6.70 8.52
C ARG A 79 8.47 -6.90 7.05
N TRP A 80 7.68 -6.27 6.19
CA TRP A 80 7.84 -6.40 4.74
C TRP A 80 8.92 -5.45 4.23
N GLY A 81 9.68 -5.88 3.23
CA GLY A 81 10.78 -5.09 2.67
C GLY A 81 12.10 -5.30 3.40
N ASN A 82 13.03 -4.39 3.19
CA ASN A 82 14.40 -4.58 3.65
C ASN A 82 14.53 -4.25 5.14
N PRO A 83 15.29 -5.06 5.91
CA PRO A 83 15.59 -4.73 7.29
C PRO A 83 16.44 -3.45 7.35
N SER A 84 16.28 -2.67 8.41
CA SER A 84 17.07 -1.43 8.57
C SER A 84 18.56 -1.68 8.90
N ILE A 85 18.97 -2.93 9.09
CA ILE A 85 20.32 -3.32 9.51
C ILE A 85 21.25 -3.55 8.31
N LYS A 86 22.53 -3.16 8.45
CA LYS A 86 23.55 -3.18 7.38
C LYS A 86 23.30 -2.21 6.22
N CYS A 87 22.76 -1.03 6.52
CA CYS A 87 22.83 0.06 5.54
C CYS A 87 24.30 0.36 5.23
N HIS A 88 24.63 0.55 3.96
CA HIS A 88 25.98 0.91 3.53
C HIS A 88 26.42 2.19 4.26
N ILE A 89 27.67 2.28 4.75
CA ILE A 89 28.15 3.41 5.58
C ILE A 89 27.96 4.76 4.89
N LEU A 90 28.09 4.82 3.56
CA LEU A 90 27.82 6.04 2.76
C LEU A 90 26.33 6.44 2.66
N MET A 91 25.40 5.55 3.03
CA MET A 91 23.95 5.80 3.06
C MET A 91 23.40 5.77 4.50
N ALA A 92 24.27 5.90 5.51
CA ALA A 92 23.86 6.06 6.90
C ALA A 92 22.92 7.26 7.01
N GLY A 93 21.66 7.01 7.37
CA GLY A 93 20.59 8.02 7.39
C GLY A 93 19.55 7.91 6.27
N PHE A 94 19.80 7.15 5.19
CA PHE A 94 18.84 7.00 4.08
C PHE A 94 18.17 5.61 4.03
N CYS A 95 18.74 4.58 4.67
CA CYS A 95 17.93 3.40 5.05
C CYS A 95 17.11 3.64 6.33
N GLU A 96 17.36 4.75 7.04
CA GLU A 96 16.49 5.24 8.11
C GLU A 96 15.24 5.79 7.41
N HIS A 97 14.08 5.15 7.48
CA HIS A 97 13.21 5.45 8.60
C HIS A 97 12.10 4.43 8.83
N VAL A 98 12.08 3.29 8.14
CA VAL A 98 11.11 2.24 8.49
C VAL A 98 11.70 0.86 8.25
N ASN A 99 11.67 0.08 9.32
CA ASN A 99 11.79 -1.37 9.35
C ASN A 99 10.58 -1.99 8.60
N GLY A 100 10.33 -1.60 7.34
CA GLY A 100 9.14 -1.99 6.60
C GLY A 100 7.79 -1.65 7.27
N PRO A 101 6.66 -1.83 6.57
CA PRO A 101 5.40 -2.02 7.26
C PRO A 101 5.40 -3.37 7.99
N THR A 102 4.90 -3.39 9.22
CA THR A 102 4.56 -4.63 9.93
C THR A 102 3.55 -5.46 9.14
N GLY A 103 3.54 -6.77 9.36
CA GLY A 103 2.52 -7.69 8.87
C GLY A 103 1.08 -7.22 9.11
N ILE A 104 0.17 -7.68 8.25
CA ILE A 104 -1.24 -7.25 8.21
C ILE A 104 -1.91 -7.49 9.58
N ILE A 105 -1.69 -8.65 10.18
CA ILE A 105 -2.24 -9.02 11.50
C ILE A 105 -1.78 -8.14 12.65
N ARG A 106 -0.70 -7.36 12.47
CA ARG A 106 -0.22 -6.40 13.47
C ARG A 106 -0.77 -4.99 13.25
N LYS A 107 -1.58 -4.75 12.20
CA LYS A 107 -2.23 -3.47 11.94
C LYS A 107 -3.49 -3.35 12.77
N ARG A 108 -3.75 -2.14 13.29
CA ARG A 108 -5.04 -1.82 13.92
C ARG A 108 -6.11 -1.70 12.84
N VAL A 109 -7.32 -2.15 13.15
CA VAL A 109 -8.49 -1.96 12.30
C VAL A 109 -8.86 -0.47 12.34
N ASN A 110 -8.59 0.25 11.26
CA ASN A 110 -8.82 1.71 11.18
C ASN A 110 -10.24 2.09 10.74
N PHE A 111 -11.09 1.11 10.42
CA PHE A 111 -12.48 1.32 10.04
C PHE A 111 -13.38 0.49 10.96
N PRO A 112 -13.58 0.93 12.22
CA PRO A 112 -14.55 0.26 13.07
C PRO A 112 -15.92 0.39 12.41
N CYS A 113 -16.50 -0.73 11.98
CA CYS A 113 -17.90 -0.79 11.63
C CYS A 113 -18.69 -0.45 12.90
N ASN A 114 -19.34 0.71 12.95
CA ASN A 114 -20.34 0.98 13.99
C ASN A 114 -21.46 -0.05 13.79
N ARG A 115 -21.42 -1.14 14.56
CA ARG A 115 -22.58 -2.02 14.72
C ARG A 115 -23.63 -1.22 15.49
N THR A 116 -24.42 -0.42 14.80
CA THR A 116 -25.70 0.01 15.34
C THR A 116 -26.51 -1.25 15.58
N ASN A 117 -26.69 -1.60 16.86
CA ASN A 117 -27.56 -2.66 17.32
C ASN A 117 -29.00 -2.32 16.93
N ASN A 118 -29.40 -2.56 15.68
CA ASN A 118 -30.81 -2.72 15.36
C ASN A 118 -31.21 -4.13 15.80
N ARG A 119 -31.44 -4.28 17.11
CA ARG A 119 -32.30 -5.36 17.62
C ARG A 119 -33.74 -4.96 17.28
N ASN A 120 -34.22 -5.54 16.18
CA ASN A 120 -35.58 -6.00 15.90
C ASN A 120 -36.77 -5.13 16.37
N SER A 121 -37.49 -4.62 15.37
CA SER A 121 -38.97 -4.50 15.39
C SER A 121 -39.63 -5.87 15.57
#